data_AF-A0A5M6HL32-F1
#
_entry.id   AF-A0A5M6HL32-F1
#
_cell.length_a   1.000
_cell.length_b   1.000
_cell.length_c   1.000
_cell.angle_alpha   90.00
_cell.angle_beta   90.00
_cell.angle_gamma   90.00
#
_symmetry.space_group_name_H-M   'P 1'
#
loop_
_entity.id
_entity.type
_entity.pdbx_description
1 polymer ?
#
loop_
_entity_poly.entity_id
_entity_poly.type
_entity_poly.pdbx_seq_one_letter_code
_entity_poly.pdbx_strand_id
1 'polypeptide(L)'
;MTAPPVAIIMGSQSDWDTMRHAAETLDALEVPFDARIVSAHRTPERLYAFAKGAKDHGFRVIIAGAGGAAHLPGMAAALTPLPVLGVPMESHALRGVDSLHSIVQMPAGIPVGTLAIGKAGAINAALLAASILALSDAAIAGRLEAWRARQTAAVAEQPVSPA
;
A
#
# COMPACT_ATOMS: atom_id res chain seq x y z
N MET A 1 -12.49 17.17 12.14
CA MET A 1 -12.69 15.90 11.41
C MET A 1 -11.41 15.09 11.56
N THR A 2 -11.48 13.88 12.09
CA THR A 2 -10.31 12.99 12.20
C THR A 2 -9.89 12.55 10.80
N ALA A 3 -8.60 12.67 10.46
CA ALA A 3 -8.12 12.24 9.16
C ALA A 3 -8.30 10.72 8.96
N PRO A 4 -8.38 10.25 7.71
CA PRO A 4 -8.51 8.82 7.44
C PRO A 4 -7.31 8.03 8.00
N PRO A 5 -7.50 6.78 8.48
CA PRO A 5 -6.42 5.98 9.07
C PRO A 5 -5.35 5.50 8.09
N VAL A 6 -5.63 5.47 6.79
CA VAL A 6 -4.67 5.00 5.76
C VAL A 6 -4.33 6.13 4.80
N ALA A 7 -3.04 6.30 4.51
CA ALA A 7 -2.60 7.13 3.39
C ALA A 7 -2.09 6.24 2.25
N ILE A 8 -2.53 6.51 1.03
CA ILE A 8 -1.97 5.92 -0.19
C ILE A 8 -1.13 7.00 -0.88
N ILE A 9 0.18 6.78 -1.00
CA ILE A 9 1.08 7.70 -1.71
C ILE A 9 1.71 7.02 -2.92
N MET A 10 1.92 7.78 -3.99
CA MET A 10 2.55 7.30 -5.22
C MET A 10 3.36 8.38 -5.92
N GLY A 11 4.35 7.98 -6.73
CA GLY A 11 5.29 8.91 -7.35
C GLY A 11 4.74 9.73 -8.52
N SER A 12 3.66 9.27 -9.14
CA SER A 12 3.13 9.83 -10.38
C SER A 12 1.67 9.45 -10.63
N GLN A 13 1.05 10.10 -11.63
CA GLN A 13 -0.31 9.75 -12.08
C GLN A 13 -0.37 8.35 -12.72
N SER A 14 0.68 7.89 -13.41
CA SER A 14 0.69 6.56 -14.03
C SER A 14 0.73 5.43 -13.01
N ASP A 15 1.29 5.69 -11.82
CA ASP A 15 1.27 4.71 -10.72
C ASP A 15 -0.16 4.44 -10.22
N TRP A 16 -1.09 5.38 -10.44
CA TRP A 16 -2.48 5.25 -10.00
C TRP A 16 -3.19 4.07 -10.65
N ASP A 17 -2.83 3.69 -11.87
CA ASP A 17 -3.44 2.54 -12.55
C ASP A 17 -3.27 1.24 -11.75
N THR A 18 -2.15 1.12 -11.02
CA THR A 18 -1.90 0.03 -10.06
C THR A 18 -2.45 0.37 -8.68
N MET A 19 -2.14 1.55 -8.15
CA MET A 19 -2.44 1.91 -6.76
C MET A 19 -3.92 2.10 -6.46
N ARG A 20 -4.77 2.39 -7.47
CA ARG A 20 -6.23 2.42 -7.32
C ARG A 20 -6.78 1.11 -6.78
N HIS A 21 -6.13 -0.02 -7.03
CA HIS A 21 -6.57 -1.31 -6.49
C HIS A 21 -6.41 -1.40 -4.97
N ALA A 22 -5.47 -0.65 -4.38
CA ALA A 22 -5.43 -0.48 -2.93
C ALA A 22 -6.64 0.34 -2.44
N ALA A 23 -6.93 1.45 -3.11
CA ALA A 23 -8.09 2.31 -2.81
C ALA A 23 -9.42 1.54 -2.92
N GLU A 24 -9.67 0.86 -4.04
CA GLU A 24 -10.86 0.02 -4.27
C GLU A 24 -11.02 -1.08 -3.20
N THR A 25 -9.91 -1.68 -2.75
CA THR A 25 -9.93 -2.70 -1.70
C THR A 25 -10.26 -2.10 -0.33
N LEU A 26 -9.70 -0.93 0.00
CA LEU A 26 -10.02 -0.22 1.23
C LEU A 26 -11.48 0.27 1.24
N ASP A 27 -11.99 0.78 0.12
CA ASP A 27 -13.40 1.17 -0.05
C ASP A 27 -14.33 -0.01 0.21
N ALA A 28 -14.04 -1.17 -0.37
CA ALA A 28 -14.85 -2.37 -0.18
C ALA A 28 -14.77 -2.96 1.24
N LEU A 29 -13.77 -2.56 2.02
CA LEU A 29 -13.65 -2.83 3.46
C LEU A 29 -14.10 -1.65 4.33
N GLU A 30 -14.68 -0.60 3.73
CA GLU A 30 -15.11 0.63 4.39
C GLU A 30 -14.02 1.22 5.32
N VAL A 31 -12.76 1.18 4.88
CA VAL A 31 -11.63 1.78 5.57
C VAL A 31 -11.34 3.13 4.92
N PRO A 32 -11.58 4.27 5.60
CA PRO A 32 -11.31 5.57 5.01
C PRO A 32 -9.82 5.73 4.69
N PHE A 33 -9.52 6.33 3.54
CA PHE A 33 -8.15 6.61 3.11
C PHE A 33 -8.02 7.99 2.45
N ASP A 34 -6.78 8.43 2.28
CA ASP A 34 -6.42 9.60 1.48
C ASP A 34 -5.35 9.21 0.47
N ALA A 35 -5.60 9.46 -0.81
CA ALA A 35 -4.70 9.13 -1.92
C ALA A 35 -4.00 10.39 -2.46
N ARG A 36 -2.67 10.37 -2.52
CA ARG A 36 -1.86 11.54 -2.91
C ARG A 36 -0.71 11.19 -3.86
N ILE A 37 -0.37 12.12 -4.75
CA ILE A 37 0.86 12.06 -5.55
C ILE A 37 2.00 12.77 -4.80
N VAL A 38 3.01 11.99 -4.40
CA VAL A 38 4.21 12.41 -3.67
C VAL A 38 5.42 11.76 -4.33
N SER A 39 6.17 12.54 -5.12
CA SER A 39 7.32 12.02 -5.86
C SER A 39 8.59 12.18 -5.03
N ALA A 40 9.23 11.07 -4.66
CA ALA A 40 10.49 11.10 -3.91
C ALA A 40 11.58 11.93 -4.61
N HIS A 41 11.67 11.84 -5.94
CA HIS A 41 12.72 12.52 -6.70
C HIS A 41 12.33 13.91 -7.18
N ARG A 42 11.04 14.16 -7.49
CA ARG A 42 10.60 15.45 -8.07
C ARG A 42 10.02 16.41 -7.03
N THR A 43 9.51 15.89 -5.91
CA THR A 43 8.93 16.69 -4.82
C THR A 43 9.44 16.22 -3.45
N PRO A 44 10.76 16.15 -3.22
CA PRO A 44 11.33 15.62 -1.97
C PRO A 44 10.83 16.37 -0.72
N GLU A 45 10.73 17.70 -0.77
CA GLU A 45 10.18 18.48 0.36
C GLU A 45 8.72 18.14 0.68
N ARG A 46 7.92 17.79 -0.34
CA ARG A 46 6.54 17.32 -0.13
C ARG A 46 6.54 15.97 0.59
N LEU A 47 7.44 15.06 0.21
CA LEU A 47 7.62 13.78 0.91
C LEU A 47 8.02 14.01 2.36
N TYR A 48 8.96 14.92 2.61
CA TYR A 48 9.43 15.23 3.96
C TYR A 48 8.32 15.79 4.83
N ALA A 49 7.59 16.79 4.33
CA ALA A 49 6.46 17.37 5.03
C ALA A 49 5.36 16.33 5.30
N PHE A 50 5.01 15.52 4.29
CA PHE A 50 4.01 14.47 4.41
C PHE A 50 4.39 13.43 5.47
N ALA A 51 5.57 12.81 5.36
CA ALA A 51 5.95 11.68 6.21
C ALA A 51 6.16 12.10 7.67
N LYS A 52 6.83 13.25 7.91
CA LYS A 52 7.01 13.79 9.27
C LYS A 52 5.68 14.17 9.93
N GLY A 53 4.75 14.72 9.16
CA GLY A 53 3.43 15.12 9.65
C GLY A 53 2.38 14.01 9.67
N ALA A 54 2.67 12.82 9.15
CA ALA A 54 1.65 11.79 8.91
C ALA A 54 0.98 11.31 10.20
N LYS A 55 1.76 11.07 11.26
CA LYS A 55 1.25 10.63 12.56
C LYS A 55 0.35 11.70 13.19
N ASP A 56 0.78 12.96 13.16
CA ASP A 56 0.05 14.07 13.76
C ASP A 56 -1.25 14.39 12.99
N HIS A 57 -1.29 14.09 11.69
CA HIS A 57 -2.53 14.14 10.92
C HIS A 57 -3.52 13.06 11.35
N GLY A 58 -3.07 11.96 11.97
CA GLY A 58 -3.93 10.85 12.41
C GLY A 58 -3.83 9.59 11.57
N PHE A 59 -2.94 9.54 10.57
CA PHE A 59 -2.69 8.31 9.82
C PHE A 59 -2.11 7.23 10.74
N ARG A 60 -2.44 5.98 10.43
CA ARG A 60 -2.03 4.77 11.16
C ARG A 60 -1.18 3.84 10.30
N VAL A 61 -1.41 3.82 8.99
CA VAL A 61 -0.63 3.04 8.02
C VAL A 61 -0.41 3.87 6.75
N ILE A 62 0.77 3.77 6.15
CA ILE A 62 1.08 4.37 4.85
C ILE A 62 1.28 3.24 3.84
N ILE A 63 0.59 3.29 2.71
CA ILE A 63 0.80 2.44 1.55
C ILE A 63 1.52 3.29 0.49
N ALA A 64 2.73 2.90 0.10
CA ALA A 64 3.57 3.67 -0.82
C ALA A 64 3.91 2.86 -2.08
N GLY A 65 3.53 3.38 -3.25
CA GLY A 65 3.80 2.78 -4.57
C GLY A 65 4.87 3.53 -5.36
N ALA A 66 5.85 2.81 -5.91
CA ALA A 66 6.87 3.39 -6.80
C ALA A 66 7.52 2.33 -7.71
N GLY A 67 8.03 2.77 -8.88
CA GLY A 67 8.68 1.93 -9.89
C GLY A 67 10.13 2.29 -10.19
N GLY A 68 10.90 1.35 -10.73
CA GLY A 68 12.31 1.54 -11.09
C GLY A 68 13.19 1.68 -9.85
N ALA A 69 13.95 2.77 -9.76
CA ALA A 69 14.66 3.17 -8.53
C ALA A 69 13.66 3.70 -7.47
N ALA A 70 12.87 2.78 -6.91
CA ALA A 70 11.64 3.06 -6.18
C ALA A 70 11.88 3.52 -4.72
N HIS A 71 12.40 4.74 -4.52
CA HIS A 71 12.80 5.24 -3.20
C HIS A 71 11.66 5.75 -2.30
N LEU A 72 10.45 5.93 -2.83
CA LEU A 72 9.35 6.54 -2.07
C LEU A 72 9.01 5.79 -0.76
N PRO A 73 8.87 4.45 -0.74
CA PRO A 73 8.51 3.74 0.49
C PRO A 73 9.60 3.82 1.55
N GLY A 74 10.87 3.57 1.17
CA GLY A 74 12.00 3.61 2.10
C GLY A 74 12.22 5.01 2.71
N MET A 75 12.13 6.07 1.89
CA MET A 75 12.28 7.43 2.38
C MET A 75 11.09 7.89 3.25
N ALA A 76 9.87 7.43 2.95
CA ALA A 76 8.73 7.66 3.85
C ALA A 76 8.96 7.00 5.21
N ALA A 77 9.40 5.73 5.23
CA ALA A 77 9.69 4.98 6.46
C ALA A 77 10.82 5.61 7.29
N ALA A 78 11.82 6.20 6.65
CA ALA A 78 12.90 6.90 7.34
C ALA A 78 12.45 8.16 8.10
N LEU A 79 11.27 8.70 7.78
CA LEU A 79 10.79 10.00 8.27
C LEU A 79 9.57 9.88 9.18
N THR A 80 9.07 8.67 9.42
CA THR A 80 7.86 8.43 10.21
C THR A 80 7.96 7.15 11.02
N PRO A 81 7.42 7.10 12.25
CA PRO A 81 7.35 5.85 13.01
C PRO A 81 6.17 4.97 12.62
N LEU A 82 5.29 5.42 11.70
CA LEU A 82 4.15 4.64 11.23
C LEU A 82 4.62 3.46 10.36
N PRO A 83 3.90 2.32 10.37
CA PRO A 83 4.17 1.25 9.43
C PRO A 83 3.99 1.72 7.99
N VAL A 84 5.02 1.48 7.16
CA VAL A 84 5.00 1.76 5.72
C VAL A 84 4.98 0.45 4.95
N LEU A 85 3.99 0.31 4.08
CA LEU A 85 3.78 -0.84 3.20
C LEU A 85 4.17 -0.45 1.77
N GLY A 86 5.17 -1.14 1.20
CA GLY A 86 5.72 -0.84 -0.11
C GLY A 86 5.10 -1.69 -1.22
N VAL A 87 4.63 -1.05 -2.29
CA VAL A 87 4.12 -1.73 -3.50
C VAL A 87 5.08 -1.46 -4.65
N PRO A 88 5.85 -2.47 -5.10
CA PRO A 88 6.70 -2.33 -6.28
C PRO A 88 5.86 -2.21 -7.56
N MET A 89 6.04 -1.14 -8.34
CA MET A 89 5.39 -1.02 -9.64
C MET A 89 6.11 -1.89 -10.68
N GLU A 90 5.38 -2.40 -11.67
CA GLU A 90 5.98 -3.10 -12.80
C GLU A 90 6.72 -2.09 -13.70
N SER A 91 8.03 -2.29 -13.90
CA SER A 91 8.84 -1.50 -14.82
C SER A 91 8.87 -2.14 -16.21
N HIS A 92 9.03 -1.33 -17.26
CA HIS A 92 9.02 -1.83 -18.64
C HIS A 92 10.16 -2.84 -18.92
N ALA A 93 11.39 -2.50 -18.54
CA ALA A 93 12.57 -3.29 -18.89
C ALA A 93 12.78 -4.49 -17.96
N LEU A 94 12.59 -4.30 -16.65
CA LEU A 94 12.93 -5.30 -15.63
C LEU A 94 11.71 -5.92 -14.94
N ARG A 95 10.50 -5.63 -15.46
CA ARG A 95 9.24 -6.22 -14.99
C ARG A 95 9.02 -6.05 -13.48
N GLY A 96 9.54 -4.96 -12.93
CA GLY A 96 9.43 -4.61 -11.51
C GLY A 96 10.46 -5.25 -10.58
N VAL A 97 11.45 -6.02 -11.08
CA VAL A 97 12.54 -6.56 -10.25
C VAL A 97 13.40 -5.43 -9.66
N ASP A 98 13.65 -4.39 -10.44
CA ASP A 98 14.29 -3.14 -9.99
C ASP A 98 13.47 -2.45 -8.90
N SER A 99 12.16 -2.30 -9.11
CA SER A 99 11.24 -1.76 -8.11
C SER A 99 11.26 -2.58 -6.82
N LEU A 100 11.21 -3.91 -6.94
CA LEU A 100 11.18 -4.83 -5.81
C LEU A 100 12.45 -4.70 -4.97
N HIS A 101 13.63 -4.81 -5.59
CA HIS A 101 14.91 -4.69 -4.89
C HIS A 101 15.11 -3.30 -4.27
N SER A 102 14.62 -2.25 -4.92
CA SER A 102 14.69 -0.88 -4.39
C SER A 102 13.82 -0.65 -3.14
N ILE A 103 12.82 -1.52 -2.90
CA ILE A 103 11.88 -1.38 -1.77
C ILE A 103 12.17 -2.41 -0.67
N VAL A 104 12.39 -3.69 -1.00
CA VAL A 104 12.45 -4.78 0.00
C VAL A 104 13.79 -4.88 0.73
N GLN A 105 14.89 -4.46 0.10
CA GLN A 105 16.25 -4.64 0.63
C GLN A 105 16.67 -3.50 1.58
N MET A 106 15.73 -2.99 2.38
CA MET A 106 16.05 -1.99 3.41
C MET A 106 17.07 -2.56 4.41
N PRO A 107 18.17 -1.86 4.69
CA PRO A 107 19.08 -2.25 5.76
C PRO A 107 18.38 -2.28 7.13
N ALA A 108 18.96 -3.02 8.07
CA ALA A 108 18.43 -3.11 9.44
C ALA A 108 18.28 -1.71 10.07
N GLY A 109 17.10 -1.43 10.62
CA GLY A 109 16.79 -0.20 11.34
C GLY A 109 15.55 0.54 10.83
N ILE A 110 15.33 0.58 9.51
CA ILE A 110 14.20 1.30 8.89
C ILE A 110 13.40 0.32 8.01
N PRO A 111 12.34 -0.31 8.54
CA PRO A 111 11.61 -1.35 7.83
C PRO A 111 10.61 -0.80 6.80
N VAL A 112 10.41 -1.56 5.72
CA VAL A 112 9.27 -1.43 4.82
C VAL A 112 8.65 -2.82 4.65
N GLY A 113 7.34 -2.93 4.90
CA GLY A 113 6.60 -4.17 4.62
C GLY A 113 6.31 -4.25 3.12
N THR A 114 7.11 -4.99 2.35
CA THR A 114 6.99 -5.03 0.89
C THR A 114 6.04 -6.11 0.41
N LEU A 115 5.19 -5.78 -0.58
CA LEU A 115 4.23 -6.69 -1.18
C LEU A 115 4.68 -7.14 -2.58
N ALA A 116 3.85 -7.98 -3.22
CA ALA A 116 4.08 -8.44 -4.60
C ALA A 116 4.19 -7.26 -5.59
N ILE A 117 4.81 -7.49 -6.74
CA ILE A 117 4.88 -6.51 -7.82
C ILE A 117 3.48 -6.25 -8.40
N GLY A 118 3.15 -4.99 -8.67
CA GLY A 118 1.96 -4.58 -9.42
C GLY A 118 0.64 -4.72 -8.66
N LYS A 119 -0.44 -5.01 -9.41
CA LYS A 119 -1.82 -5.05 -8.91
C LYS A 119 -2.01 -5.93 -7.67
N ALA A 120 -1.43 -7.13 -7.67
CA ALA A 120 -1.54 -8.05 -6.54
C ALA A 120 -0.95 -7.44 -5.26
N GLY A 121 0.16 -6.70 -5.39
CA GLY A 121 0.77 -5.96 -4.29
C GLY A 121 -0.11 -4.85 -3.75
N ALA A 122 -0.74 -4.06 -4.62
CA ALA A 122 -1.63 -2.97 -4.23
C ALA A 122 -2.84 -3.50 -3.42
N ILE A 123 -3.49 -4.57 -3.91
CA ILE A 123 -4.59 -5.23 -3.19
C ILE A 123 -4.12 -5.76 -1.84
N ASN A 124 -3.00 -6.48 -1.81
CA ASN A 124 -2.49 -7.06 -0.58
C ASN A 124 -1.97 -6.02 0.42
N ALA A 125 -1.49 -4.87 -0.03
CA ALA A 125 -1.11 -3.77 0.85
C ALA A 125 -2.34 -3.19 1.57
N ALA A 126 -3.46 -3.05 0.88
CA ALA A 126 -4.72 -2.65 1.49
C ALA A 126 -5.24 -3.70 2.49
N LEU A 127 -5.20 -4.99 2.14
CA LEU A 127 -5.59 -6.08 3.05
C LEU A 127 -4.68 -6.15 4.29
N LEU A 128 -3.37 -5.94 4.12
CA LEU A 128 -2.43 -5.90 5.24
C LEU A 128 -2.65 -4.66 6.11
N ALA A 129 -2.92 -3.49 5.52
CA ALA A 129 -3.30 -2.29 6.27
C ALA A 129 -4.59 -2.52 7.08
N ALA A 130 -5.62 -3.12 6.48
CA ALA A 130 -6.84 -3.50 7.18
C ALA A 130 -6.57 -4.50 8.31
N SER A 131 -5.68 -5.48 8.10
CA SER A 131 -5.28 -6.45 9.13
C SER A 131 -4.58 -5.78 10.31
N ILE A 132 -3.73 -4.77 10.07
CA ILE A 132 -3.08 -3.97 11.12
C ILE A 132 -4.12 -3.19 11.92
N LEU A 133 -5.08 -2.54 11.25
CA LEU A 133 -6.13 -1.75 11.91
C LEU A 133 -7.10 -2.63 12.72
N ALA A 134 -7.44 -3.80 12.19
CA ALA A 134 -8.34 -4.78 12.81
C ALA A 134 -7.88 -5.24 14.21
N LEU A 135 -6.59 -5.15 14.53
CA LEU A 135 -6.07 -5.44 15.87
C LEU A 135 -6.65 -4.52 16.95
N SER A 136 -7.17 -3.35 16.57
CA SER A 136 -7.75 -2.37 17.50
C SER A 136 -9.13 -1.85 17.10
N ASP A 137 -9.69 -2.37 16.00
CA ASP A 137 -11.00 -1.96 15.46
C ASP A 137 -11.82 -3.21 15.10
N ALA A 138 -12.78 -3.54 15.97
CA ALA A 138 -13.62 -4.72 15.83
C ALA A 138 -14.53 -4.67 14.60
N ALA A 139 -14.91 -3.47 14.12
CA ALA A 139 -15.73 -3.33 12.93
C ALA A 139 -14.93 -3.65 11.66
N ILE A 140 -13.68 -3.15 11.57
CA ILE A 140 -12.75 -3.52 10.50
C ILE A 140 -12.46 -5.03 10.56
N ALA A 141 -12.23 -5.59 11.76
CA ALA A 141 -11.99 -7.02 11.93
C ALA A 141 -13.13 -7.87 11.34
N GLY A 142 -14.39 -7.56 11.69
CA GLY A 142 -15.54 -8.29 11.16
C GLY A 142 -15.68 -8.20 9.63
N ARG A 143 -15.42 -7.03 9.03
CA ARG A 143 -15.46 -6.88 7.56
C ARG A 143 -14.32 -7.64 6.87
N LEU A 144 -13.14 -7.68 7.47
CA LEU A 144 -12.00 -8.43 6.97
C LEU A 144 -12.22 -9.94 7.07
N GLU A 145 -12.79 -10.45 8.16
CA GLU A 145 -13.17 -11.86 8.30
C GLU A 145 -14.21 -12.25 7.24
N ALA A 146 -15.25 -11.44 7.07
CA ALA A 146 -16.26 -11.65 6.04
C ALA A 146 -15.66 -11.62 4.63
N TRP A 147 -14.72 -10.70 4.36
CA TRP A 147 -13.97 -10.67 3.10
C TRP A 147 -13.26 -11.99 2.84
N ARG A 148 -12.49 -12.48 3.82
CA ARG A 148 -11.73 -13.73 3.70
C ARG A 148 -12.65 -14.94 3.51
N ALA A 149 -13.76 -15.01 4.25
CA ALA A 149 -14.76 -16.06 4.09
C ALA A 149 -15.37 -16.07 2.68
N ARG A 150 -15.69 -14.89 2.12
CA ARG A 150 -16.18 -14.76 0.74
C ARG A 150 -15.14 -15.24 -0.29
N GLN A 151 -13.86 -14.90 -0.12
CA GLN A 151 -12.80 -15.37 -1.02
C GLN A 151 -12.70 -16.91 -1.00
N THR A 152 -12.73 -17.52 0.19
CA THR A 152 -12.74 -18.99 0.32
C THR A 152 -13.95 -19.60 -0.38
N ALA A 153 -15.15 -19.06 -0.16
CA ALA A 153 -16.38 -19.56 -0.77
C ALA A 153 -16.45 -19.37 -2.30
N ALA A 154 -15.70 -18.42 -2.86
CA ALA A 154 -15.67 -18.13 -4.29
C ALA A 154 -14.78 -19.08 -5.11
N VAL A 155 -13.96 -19.91 -4.45
CA VAL A 155 -13.10 -20.88 -5.13
C VAL A 155 -13.94 -22.08 -5.57
N ALA A 156 -14.04 -22.29 -6.89
CA ALA A 156 -14.72 -23.45 -7.45
C ALA A 156 -13.95 -24.75 -7.14
N GLU A 157 -14.68 -25.86 -6.95
CA GLU A 157 -14.07 -27.17 -6.68
C GLU A 157 -13.28 -27.73 -7.87
N GLN A 158 -13.68 -27.36 -9.09
CA GLN A 158 -13.12 -27.90 -10.33
C GLN A 158 -12.83 -26.78 -11.33
N PRO A 159 -11.76 -26.92 -12.14
CA PRO A 159 -11.49 -25.97 -13.21
C PRO A 159 -12.53 -26.11 -14.34
N VAL A 160 -12.83 -25.00 -15.02
CA VAL A 160 -13.68 -24.96 -16.21
C VAL A 160 -12.82 -24.56 -17.40
N SER A 161 -12.89 -25.31 -18.51
CA SER A 161 -12.23 -24.92 -19.75
C SER A 161 -12.89 -23.64 -20.33
N PRO A 162 -12.13 -22.71 -20.92
CA PRO A 162 -12.73 -21.59 -21.66
C PRO A 162 -13.64 -22.11 -22.77
N ALA A 163 -14.78 -21.44 -22.97
CA ALA A 163 -15.67 -21.71 -24.10
C ALA A 163 -15.06 -21.27 -25.43
#